data_AF-A0A4W5MSF2-F1
#
_entry.id   AF-A0A4W5MSF2-F1
#
_cell.length_a   1.000
_cell.length_b   1.000
_cell.length_c   1.000
_cell.angle_alpha   90.00
_cell.angle_beta   90.00
_cell.angle_gamma   90.00
#
_symmetry.space_group_name_H-M   'P 1'
#
loop_
_entity.id
_entity.type
_entity.pdbx_description
1 polymer ?
#
loop_
_entity_poly.entity_id
_entity_poly.type
_entity_poly.pdbx_seq_one_letter_code
_entity_poly.pdbx_strand_id
1 'polypeptide(L)'
;MNGTHTGERPFTCSHCDRRFMCAYSLKMHVRTHTGERPYSCSICGKTSVQHLARHMRMHAGEKKYLCSVCGKAFLSSGELRLHTRSHTGECPYTCEHCGRGFKAACHLQIHIRRFHTGEGPCPPYRTSFPVQIKY
;
A
#
# COMPACT_ATOMS: atom_id res chain seq x y z
N MET A 1 -3.80 18.11 -25.54
CA MET A 1 -4.33 18.83 -24.36
C MET A 1 -3.48 18.43 -23.16
N ASN A 2 -2.34 19.11 -22.96
CA ASN A 2 -1.39 18.80 -21.89
C ASN A 2 -1.80 19.58 -20.65
N GLY A 3 -2.58 18.95 -19.77
CA GLY A 3 -2.84 19.46 -18.44
C GLY A 3 -1.56 19.40 -17.61
N THR A 4 -0.89 20.54 -17.49
CA THR A 4 0.24 20.76 -16.58
C THR A 4 -0.15 20.39 -15.15
N HIS A 5 0.52 19.38 -14.60
CA HIS A 5 0.40 18.97 -13.22
C HIS A 5 1.14 19.99 -12.34
N THR A 6 0.54 21.16 -12.09
CA THR A 6 1.16 22.30 -11.38
C THR A 6 1.49 22.02 -9.92
N GLY A 7 1.14 20.84 -9.39
CA GLY A 7 1.45 20.44 -8.00
C GLY A 7 0.73 21.28 -6.95
N GLU A 8 -0.06 22.27 -7.36
CA GLU A 8 -0.82 23.14 -6.49
C GLU A 8 -1.86 22.33 -5.71
N ARG A 9 -1.90 22.58 -4.40
CA ARG A 9 -2.85 21.96 -3.48
C ARG A 9 -3.76 23.02 -2.87
N PRO A 10 -4.70 23.58 -3.64
CA PRO A 10 -5.52 24.70 -3.20
C PRO A 10 -6.54 24.32 -2.12
N PHE A 11 -6.92 23.04 -2.03
CA PHE A 11 -7.94 22.57 -1.10
C PHE A 11 -7.33 22.19 0.24
N THR A 12 -7.64 22.90 1.32
CA THR A 12 -7.14 22.64 2.68
C THR A 12 -8.17 21.86 3.51
N CYS A 13 -7.70 20.99 4.41
CA CYS A 13 -8.58 20.33 5.37
C CYS A 13 -8.89 21.24 6.56
N SER A 14 -10.14 21.24 7.01
CA SER A 14 -10.58 21.99 8.19
C SER A 14 -10.21 21.33 9.52
N HIS A 15 -9.82 20.05 9.50
CA HIS A 15 -9.51 19.27 10.71
C HIS A 15 -8.00 19.00 10.88
N CYS A 16 -7.17 19.28 9.88
CA CYS A 16 -5.71 19.16 9.95
C CYS A 16 -5.02 19.95 8.84
N ASP A 17 -3.70 20.09 8.89
CA ASP A 17 -2.93 20.92 7.93
C ASP A 17 -2.74 20.29 6.54
N ARG A 18 -3.47 19.20 6.21
CA ARG A 18 -3.33 18.52 4.93
C ARG A 18 -3.99 19.31 3.80
N ARG A 19 -3.31 19.34 2.66
CA ARG A 19 -3.76 20.01 1.43
C ARG A 19 -3.90 19.01 0.28
N PHE A 20 -4.88 19.25 -0.60
CA PHE A 20 -5.28 18.36 -1.67
C PHE A 20 -5.37 19.10 -3.01
N MET A 21 -5.16 18.37 -4.11
CA MET A 21 -5.19 18.92 -5.47
C MET A 21 -6.63 19.15 -5.97
N CYS A 22 -7.62 18.43 -5.44
CA CYS A 22 -9.01 18.58 -5.82
C CYS A 22 -9.97 18.43 -4.64
N ALA A 23 -11.16 19.02 -4.78
CA ALA A 23 -12.22 18.96 -3.78
C ALA A 23 -12.69 17.52 -3.50
N TYR A 24 -12.69 16.64 -4.50
CA TYR A 24 -13.03 15.23 -4.32
C TYR A 24 -12.07 14.54 -3.34
N SER A 25 -10.76 14.70 -3.52
CA SER A 25 -9.76 14.13 -2.61
C SER A 25 -9.88 14.70 -1.19
N LEU A 26 -10.16 16.01 -1.07
CA LEU A 26 -10.44 16.63 0.23
C LEU A 26 -11.68 16.02 0.89
N LYS A 27 -12.81 15.90 0.18
CA LYS A 27 -14.05 15.31 0.69
C LYS A 27 -13.84 13.89 1.18
N MET A 28 -13.11 13.09 0.41
CA MET A 28 -12.75 11.72 0.78
C MET A 28 -11.87 11.67 2.04
N HIS A 29 -10.97 12.64 2.20
CA HIS A 29 -10.15 12.77 3.40
C HIS A 29 -10.96 13.21 4.62
N VAL A 30 -11.88 14.18 4.50
CA VAL A 30 -12.69 14.65 5.64
C VAL A 30 -13.47 13.50 6.29
N ARG A 31 -13.91 12.52 5.50
CA ARG A 31 -14.55 11.29 6.03
C ARG A 31 -13.68 10.48 6.98
N THR A 32 -12.35 10.62 6.93
CA THR A 32 -11.46 9.96 7.90
C THR A 32 -11.50 10.62 9.28
N HIS A 33 -11.92 11.88 9.36
CA HIS A 33 -12.13 12.59 10.63
C HIS A 33 -13.53 12.36 11.18
N THR A 34 -14.55 12.39 10.33
CA THR A 34 -15.95 12.21 10.75
C THR A 34 -16.34 10.75 10.97
N GLY A 35 -15.55 9.80 10.46
CA GLY A 35 -15.88 8.37 10.50
C GLY A 35 -16.98 7.96 9.53
N GLU A 36 -17.47 8.86 8.68
CA GLU A 36 -18.49 8.58 7.67
C GLU A 36 -18.00 7.50 6.69
N ARG A 37 -18.71 6.36 6.65
CA ARG A 37 -18.43 5.24 5.74
C ARG A 37 -19.67 4.91 4.91
N PRO A 38 -19.93 5.66 3.83
CA PRO A 38 -21.20 5.57 3.09
C PRO A 38 -21.42 4.24 2.37
N TYR A 39 -20.35 3.48 2.17
CA TYR A 39 -20.41 2.27 1.38
C TYR A 39 -20.35 1.05 2.28
N SER A 40 -21.42 0.26 2.33
CA SER A 40 -21.51 -0.98 3.10
C SER A 40 -21.46 -2.20 2.18
N CYS A 41 -20.72 -3.21 2.59
CA CYS A 41 -20.73 -4.51 1.93
C CYS A 41 -21.96 -5.30 2.37
N SER A 42 -22.86 -5.63 1.43
CA SER A 42 -24.03 -6.48 1.69
C SER A 42 -23.69 -7.92 2.09
N ILE A 43 -22.49 -8.41 1.74
CA ILE A 43 -22.07 -9.80 2.00
C ILE A 43 -21.48 -9.96 3.41
N CYS A 44 -20.70 -8.99 3.89
CA CYS A 44 -19.97 -9.13 5.16
C CYS A 44 -20.13 -7.95 6.12
N GLY A 45 -21.01 -6.99 5.81
CA GLY A 45 -21.28 -5.81 6.63
C GLY A 45 -20.15 -4.78 6.70
N LYS A 46 -18.97 -5.04 6.13
CA LYS A 46 -17.83 -4.11 6.17
C LYS A 46 -18.16 -2.80 5.49
N THR A 47 -17.97 -1.70 6.21
CA THR A 47 -18.16 -0.35 5.71
C THR A 47 -16.84 0.27 5.25
N SER A 48 -16.88 1.04 4.17
CA SER A 48 -15.71 1.68 3.57
C SER A 48 -15.96 3.16 3.31
N VAL A 49 -14.89 3.93 3.44
CA VAL A 49 -14.87 5.34 3.05
C VAL A 49 -14.85 5.47 1.52
N GLN A 50 -14.27 4.50 0.79
CA GLN A 50 -14.14 4.49 -0.69
C GLN A 50 -14.13 3.07 -1.31
N HIS A 51 -14.42 2.98 -2.61
CA HIS A 51 -14.12 1.84 -3.49
C HIS A 51 -14.70 0.49 -3.03
N LEU A 52 -15.98 0.44 -2.69
CA LEU A 52 -16.68 -0.81 -2.36
C LEU A 52 -16.63 -1.85 -3.49
N ALA A 53 -16.70 -1.42 -4.75
CA ALA A 53 -16.59 -2.33 -5.91
C ALA A 53 -15.28 -3.13 -5.91
N ARG A 54 -14.16 -2.53 -5.48
CA ARG A 54 -12.89 -3.26 -5.31
C ARG A 54 -12.97 -4.27 -4.17
N HIS A 55 -13.61 -3.92 -3.06
CA HIS A 55 -13.85 -4.84 -1.96
C HIS A 55 -14.70 -6.03 -2.41
N MET A 56 -15.75 -5.80 -3.21
CA MET A 56 -16.63 -6.87 -3.72
C MET A 56 -15.91 -7.89 -4.59
N ARG A 57 -14.81 -7.51 -5.27
CA ARG A 57 -13.97 -8.45 -6.04
C ARG A 57 -13.34 -9.54 -5.17
N MET A 58 -13.19 -9.31 -3.86
CA MET A 58 -12.74 -10.35 -2.93
C MET A 58 -13.77 -11.45 -2.75
N HIS A 59 -15.05 -11.08 -2.67
CA HIS A 59 -16.15 -12.04 -2.53
C HIS A 59 -16.41 -12.81 -3.82
N ALA A 60 -16.27 -12.15 -4.97
CA ALA A 60 -16.43 -12.78 -6.27
C ALA A 60 -15.24 -13.68 -6.67
N GLY A 61 -14.11 -13.63 -5.96
CA GLY A 61 -12.90 -14.36 -6.33
C GLY A 61 -12.25 -13.89 -7.64
N GLU A 62 -12.68 -12.76 -8.22
CA GLU A 62 -12.18 -12.21 -9.49
C GLU A 62 -10.76 -11.65 -9.37
N LYS A 63 -9.78 -12.55 -9.45
CA LYS A 63 -8.35 -12.20 -9.48
C LYS A 63 -7.90 -11.95 -10.92
N LYS A 64 -7.93 -10.68 -11.34
CA LYS A 64 -7.65 -10.26 -12.73
C LYS A 64 -6.16 -10.13 -13.06
N TYR A 65 -5.30 -10.10 -12.05
CA TYR A 65 -3.88 -9.81 -12.25
C TYR A 65 -3.04 -11.07 -12.05
N LEU A 66 -2.56 -11.66 -13.14
CA LEU A 66 -1.81 -12.92 -13.12
C LEU A 66 -0.30 -12.67 -13.11
N CYS A 67 0.42 -13.44 -12.29
CA CYS A 67 1.86 -13.50 -12.31
C CYS A 67 2.34 -14.37 -13.47
N SER A 68 3.10 -13.78 -14.39
CA SER A 68 3.66 -14.50 -15.55
C SER A 68 4.68 -15.58 -15.16
N VAL A 69 5.30 -15.47 -13.98
CA VAL A 69 6.34 -16.40 -13.52
C VAL A 69 5.74 -17.66 -12.90
N CYS A 70 4.67 -17.54 -12.10
CA CYS A 70 4.13 -18.67 -11.33
C CYS A 70 2.61 -18.85 -11.42
N GLY A 71 1.94 -18.12 -12.31
CA GLY A 71 0.49 -18.22 -12.54
C GLY A 71 -0.40 -17.71 -11.40
N LYS A 72 0.16 -17.25 -10.28
CA LYS A 72 -0.63 -16.76 -9.13
C LYS A 72 -1.44 -15.52 -9.51
N ALA A 73 -2.70 -15.52 -9.13
CA ALA A 73 -3.64 -14.44 -9.41
C ALA A 73 -3.85 -13.50 -8.21
N PHE A 74 -3.98 -12.21 -8.48
CA PHE A 74 -4.11 -11.11 -7.51
C PHE A 74 -5.30 -10.21 -7.83
N LEU A 75 -5.77 -9.48 -6.82
CA LEU A 75 -6.93 -8.61 -6.92
C LEU A 75 -6.56 -7.21 -7.43
N SER A 76 -5.29 -6.83 -7.34
CA SER A 76 -4.80 -5.54 -7.85
C SER A 76 -3.44 -5.66 -8.53
N SER A 77 -3.15 -4.75 -9.46
CA SER A 77 -1.83 -4.65 -10.09
C SER A 77 -0.72 -4.33 -9.07
N GLY A 78 -1.05 -3.58 -8.01
CA GLY A 78 -0.14 -3.28 -6.92
C GLY A 78 0.27 -4.52 -6.12
N GLU A 79 -0.68 -5.41 -5.81
CA GLU A 79 -0.41 -6.71 -5.19
C GLU A 79 0.45 -7.60 -6.09
N LEU A 80 0.11 -7.68 -7.38
CA LEU A 80 0.91 -8.42 -8.35
C LEU A 80 2.35 -7.89 -8.41
N ARG A 81 2.55 -6.57 -8.49
CA ARG A 81 3.89 -5.96 -8.49
C ARG A 81 4.67 -6.22 -7.22
N LEU A 82 4.01 -6.19 -6.05
CA LEU A 82 4.69 -6.54 -4.80
C LEU A 82 5.07 -8.03 -4.77
N HIS A 83 4.21 -8.88 -5.33
CA HIS A 83 4.50 -10.30 -5.48
C HIS A 83 5.66 -10.56 -6.45
N THR A 84 5.73 -9.89 -7.61
CA THR A 84 6.84 -10.12 -8.56
C THR A 84 8.21 -9.83 -7.95
N ARG A 85 8.30 -8.92 -6.98
CA ARG A 85 9.51 -8.69 -6.19
C ARG A 85 9.98 -9.91 -5.41
N SER A 86 9.11 -10.89 -5.12
CA SER A 86 9.55 -12.16 -4.53
C SER A 86 10.34 -13.04 -5.47
N HIS A 87 10.12 -12.92 -6.77
CA HIS A 87 10.87 -13.65 -7.78
C HIS A 87 12.20 -12.98 -8.09
N THR A 88 12.20 -11.66 -8.20
CA THR A 88 13.41 -10.89 -8.57
C THR A 88 14.35 -10.60 -7.40
N GLY A 89 13.86 -10.70 -6.16
CA GLY A 89 14.60 -10.25 -4.98
C GLY A 89 14.67 -8.73 -4.78
N GLU A 90 14.14 -7.92 -5.72
CA GLU A 90 14.14 -6.46 -5.67
C GLU A 90 13.57 -5.93 -4.34
N CYS A 91 14.36 -5.13 -3.63
CA CYS A 91 14.00 -4.48 -2.38
C CYS A 91 14.27 -2.97 -2.48
N PRO A 92 13.36 -2.17 -3.06
CA PRO A 92 13.61 -0.75 -3.34
C PRO A 92 13.73 0.14 -2.11
N TYR A 93 13.34 -0.37 -0.94
CA TYR A 93 13.28 0.40 0.29
C TYR A 93 14.29 -0.16 1.27
N THR A 94 15.33 0.59 1.58
CA THR A 94 16.40 0.17 2.48
C THR A 94 16.30 0.91 3.80
N CYS A 95 16.54 0.21 4.90
CA CYS A 95 16.69 0.85 6.21
C CYS A 95 18.07 1.51 6.29
N GLU A 96 18.11 2.82 6.53
CA GLU A 96 19.36 3.57 6.66
C GLU A 96 20.12 3.21 7.94
N HIS A 97 19.42 2.76 8.99
CA HIS A 97 20.05 2.40 10.26
C HIS A 97 20.75 1.03 10.24
N CYS A 98 20.26 0.06 9.45
CA CYS A 98 20.78 -1.32 9.48
C CYS A 98 21.00 -1.95 8.09
N GLY A 99 20.78 -1.21 7.01
CA GLY A 99 20.98 -1.67 5.63
C GLY A 99 19.97 -2.70 5.12
N ARG A 100 18.98 -3.10 5.93
CA ARG A 100 18.01 -4.13 5.55
C ARG A 100 17.08 -3.64 4.43
N GLY A 101 16.99 -4.42 3.35
CA GLY A 101 16.08 -4.17 2.23
C GLY A 101 14.65 -4.68 2.46
N PHE A 102 13.67 -3.94 1.95
CA PHE A 102 12.24 -4.22 2.01
C PHE A 102 11.58 -4.07 0.64
N LYS A 103 10.61 -4.94 0.36
CA LYS A 103 9.81 -4.94 -0.89
C LYS A 103 8.72 -3.86 -0.90
N ALA A 104 8.39 -3.27 0.25
CA ALA A 104 7.34 -2.25 0.39
C ALA A 104 7.71 -1.20 1.45
N ALA A 105 7.36 0.06 1.19
CA ALA A 105 7.62 1.19 2.09
C ALA A 105 6.99 1.01 3.47
N CYS A 106 5.75 0.48 3.54
CA CYS A 106 5.07 0.25 4.82
C CYS A 106 5.80 -0.75 5.71
N HIS A 107 6.44 -1.78 5.13
CA HIS A 107 7.22 -2.75 5.89
C HIS A 107 8.50 -2.13 6.48
N LEU A 108 9.18 -1.25 5.70
CA LEU A 108 10.30 -0.46 6.21
C LEU A 108 9.86 0.44 7.36
N GLN A 109 8.74 1.16 7.22
CA GLN A 109 8.23 2.04 8.28
C GLN A 109 7.87 1.29 9.57
N ILE A 110 7.24 0.10 9.45
CA ILE A 110 6.97 -0.76 10.60
C ILE A 110 8.28 -1.22 11.26
N HIS A 111 9.30 -1.58 10.47
CA HIS A 111 10.60 -1.96 10.98
C HIS A 111 11.28 -0.80 11.73
N ILE A 112 11.37 0.39 11.13
CA ILE A 112 11.93 1.59 11.77
C ILE A 112 11.19 1.86 13.08
N ARG A 113 9.86 1.86 13.06
CA ARG A 113 9.05 2.12 14.25
C ARG A 113 9.33 1.15 15.39
N ARG A 114 9.56 -0.13 15.07
CA ARG A 114 9.72 -1.20 16.07
C ARG A 114 11.14 -1.31 16.62
N PHE A 115 12.15 -1.03 15.81
CA PHE A 115 13.54 -1.36 16.13
C PHE A 115 14.49 -0.15 16.16
N HIS A 116 14.04 1.01 15.67
CA HIS A 116 14.86 2.22 15.61
C HIS A 116 14.19 3.42 16.28
N THR A 117 12.88 3.39 16.51
CA THR A 117 12.16 4.39 17.32
C THR A 117 11.48 3.80 18.57
N GLY A 118 11.68 2.52 18.86
CA GLY A 118 11.12 1.79 20.01
C GLY A 118 12.14 0.82 20.59
N GLU A 119 11.94 0.41 21.85
CA GLU A 119 12.90 -0.27 22.75
C GLU A 119 13.43 -1.64 22.29
N GLY A 120 13.08 -2.11 21.09
CA GLY A 120 13.52 -3.41 20.58
C GLY A 120 14.88 -3.33 19.87
N PRO A 121 15.88 -4.17 20.21
CA PRO A 121 17.13 -4.21 19.46
C PRO A 121 16.88 -4.69 18.02
N CYS A 122 17.50 -4.03 17.05
CA CYS A 122 17.43 -4.45 15.66
C CYS A 122 18.07 -5.83 15.48
N PRO A 123 17.35 -6.84 14.96
CA PRO A 123 17.93 -8.17 14.74
C PRO A 123 19.08 -8.12 13.74
N PRO A 124 20.14 -8.94 13.92
CA PRO A 124 21.25 -9.01 12.98
C PRO A 124 20.74 -9.44 11.59
N TYR A 125 21.05 -8.62 10.59
CA TYR A 125 20.69 -8.88 9.20
C TYR A 125 21.78 -9.73 8.54
N ARG A 126 21.48 -11.01 8.26
CA ARG A 126 22.35 -11.85 7.42
C ARG A 126 22.00 -11.64 5.95
N THR A 127 22.96 -11.15 5.18
CA THR A 127 22.91 -11.06 3.71
C THR A 127 23.14 -12.44 3.09
N SER A 128 22.26 -13.41 3.32
CA SER A 128 22.38 -14.72 2.65
C SER A 128 21.03 -15.43 2.60
N PHE A 129 20.30 -15.23 1.52
CA PHE A 129 19.51 -16.32 0.95
C PHE A 129 19.76 -16.31 -0.55
N PRO A 130 20.49 -17.29 -1.10
CA PRO A 130 20.49 -17.50 -2.55
C PRO A 130 19.04 -17.71 -2.98
N VAL A 131 18.64 -16.96 -3.99
CA VAL A 131 17.32 -17.08 -4.62
C VAL A 131 17.22 -18.50 -5.17
N GLN A 132 16.53 -19.39 -4.47
CA GLN A 132 16.16 -20.68 -5.04
C GLN A 132 15.04 -20.42 -6.05
N ILE A 133 15.45 -20.27 -7.31
CA ILE A 133 14.60 -20.40 -8.48
C ILE A 133 14.19 -21.88 -8.52
N LYS A 134 12.93 -22.18 -8.14
CA LYS A 134 12.32 -23.46 -8.49
C LYS A 134 11.55 -23.25 -9.78
N TYR A 135 12.04 -23.88 -10.84
CA TYR A 135 11.37 -24.08 -12.11
C TYR A 135 10.11 -24.92 -11.92
#